data_AF-A0A848XLE4-F1
#
_entry.id   AF-A0A848XLE4-F1
#
_cell.length_a   1.000
_cell.length_b   1.000
_cell.length_c   1.000
_cell.angle_alpha   90.00
_cell.angle_beta   90.00
_cell.angle_gamma   90.00
#
_symmetry.space_group_name_H-M   'P 1'
#
loop_
_entity.id
_entity.type
_entity.pdbx_description
1 polymer ?
#
loop_
_entity_poly.entity_id
_entity_poly.type
_entity_poly.pdbx_seq_one_letter_code
_entity_poly.pdbx_strand_id
1 'polypeptide(L)' 'MQTRIPALVLLASLAASPAVGQQEETFDYWQYNREMIQRGVQAILLCNGLFTSNRTLDQVFEQELAYLRDPIGTPE' A
#
# COMPACT_ATOMS: atom_id res chain seq x y z
N MET A 1 -8.22 55.23 12.71
CA MET A 1 -8.84 54.26 11.78
C MET A 1 -7.90 53.83 10.64
N GLN A 2 -6.98 54.68 10.16
CA GLN A 2 -6.07 54.41 9.03
C GLN A 2 -5.19 53.16 9.16
N THR A 3 -4.72 52.81 10.36
CA THR A 3 -3.76 51.70 10.59
C THR A 3 -4.38 50.31 10.61
N ARG A 4 -5.72 50.21 10.72
CA ARG A 4 -6.43 48.91 10.74
C ARG A 4 -6.64 48.35 9.34
N ILE A 5 -6.72 49.21 8.33
CA ILE A 5 -6.93 48.86 6.91
C ILE A 5 -5.74 48.05 6.35
N PRO A 6 -4.47 48.47 6.49
CA PRO A 6 -3.35 47.67 5.97
C PRO A 6 -3.20 46.34 6.72
N ALA A 7 -3.51 46.29 8.02
CA ALA A 7 -3.51 45.06 8.79
C ALA A 7 -4.58 44.06 8.32
N LEU A 8 -5.78 44.55 7.97
CA LEU A 8 -6.86 43.73 7.42
C LEU A 8 -6.55 43.21 6.02
N VAL A 9 -5.92 44.04 5.17
CA VAL A 9 -5.49 43.64 3.83
C VAL A 9 -4.38 42.58 3.90
N LEU A 10 -3.41 42.75 4.81
CA LEU A 10 -2.36 41.76 5.04
C LEU A 10 -2.96 40.42 5.53
N LEU A 11 -3.86 40.45 6.50
CA LEU A 11 -4.49 39.24 7.03
C LEU A 11 -5.33 38.51 5.96
N ALA A 12 -6.05 39.26 5.12
CA ALA A 12 -6.81 38.70 4.00
C ALA A 12 -5.90 38.06 2.94
N SER A 13 -4.72 38.63 2.69
CA SER A 13 -3.74 38.06 1.73
C SER A 13 -3.12 36.75 2.21
N LEU A 14 -2.92 36.57 3.53
CA LEU A 14 -2.45 35.28 4.07
C LEU A 14 -3.53 34.20 4.01
N ALA A 15 -4.79 34.56 4.30
CA ALA A 15 -5.93 33.63 4.27
C ALA A 15 -6.29 33.13 2.86
N ALA A 16 -5.92 33.88 1.82
CA ALA A 16 -6.16 33.52 0.42
C ALA A 16 -5.06 32.64 -0.19
N SER A 17 -4.10 32.16 0.60
CA SER A 17 -3.11 31.21 0.10
C SER A 17 -3.83 29.92 -0.30
N PRO A 18 -3.90 29.57 -1.60
CA PRO A 18 -4.45 28.28 -1.98
C PRO A 18 -3.56 27.22 -1.35
N ALA A 19 -4.16 26.16 -0.80
CA ALA A 19 -3.47 25.03 -0.21
C ALA A 19 -2.74 24.19 -1.30
N VAL A 20 -1.88 24.83 -2.09
CA VAL A 20 -1.11 24.29 -3.23
C VAL A 20 -0.10 23.20 -2.80
N GLY A 21 0.00 22.91 -1.50
CA GLY A 21 0.75 21.79 -0.94
C GLY A 21 -0.09 20.56 -0.58
N GLN A 22 -1.41 20.57 -0.75
CA GLN A 22 -2.27 19.40 -0.49
C GLN A 22 -2.56 18.69 -1.83
N GLN A 23 -1.50 18.18 -2.47
CA GLN A 23 -1.68 17.20 -3.55
C GLN A 23 -2.31 15.96 -2.93
N GLU A 24 -3.46 15.54 -3.43
CA GLU A 24 -4.01 14.23 -3.09
C GLU A 24 -2.98 13.17 -3.51
N GLU A 25 -2.52 12.36 -2.56
CA GLU A 25 -1.54 11.28 -2.78
C GLU A 25 -2.14 10.25 -3.74
N THR A 26 -2.00 10.53 -5.03
CA THR A 26 -2.56 9.72 -6.12
C THR A 26 -1.59 8.59 -6.47
N PHE A 27 -0.32 8.76 -6.13
CA PHE A 27 0.70 7.75 -6.39
C PHE A 27 0.86 6.81 -5.19
N ASP A 28 0.74 5.52 -5.45
CA ASP A 28 0.83 4.51 -4.41
C ASP A 28 2.28 4.09 -4.16
N TYR A 29 2.97 4.84 -3.30
CA TYR A 29 4.33 4.53 -2.86
C TYR A 29 4.46 3.16 -2.15
N TRP A 30 3.36 2.59 -1.68
CA TRP A 30 3.35 1.37 -0.90
C TRP A 30 3.10 0.11 -1.74
N GLN A 31 2.83 0.26 -3.03
CA GLN A 31 2.60 -0.86 -3.95
C GLN A 31 3.68 -1.93 -3.81
N TYR A 32 4.95 -1.53 -3.97
CA TYR A 32 6.08 -2.47 -3.95
C TYR A 32 6.26 -3.15 -2.59
N ASN A 33 5.95 -2.44 -1.49
CA ASN A 33 6.01 -3.03 -0.16
C ASN A 33 4.97 -4.12 0.01
N ARG A 34 3.74 -3.89 -0.48
CA ARG A 34 2.68 -4.91 -0.42
C ARG A 34 3.00 -6.11 -1.32
N GLU A 35 3.52 -5.87 -2.52
CA GLU A 35 3.97 -6.95 -3.42
C GLU A 35 5.08 -7.79 -2.77
N MET A 36 6.09 -7.14 -2.16
CA MET A 36 7.18 -7.83 -1.47
C MET A 36 6.66 -8.70 -0.33
N ILE A 37 5.76 -8.17 0.50
CA ILE A 37 5.18 -8.91 1.62
C ILE A 37 4.38 -10.11 1.10
N GLN A 38 3.52 -9.93 0.10
CA GLN A 38 2.71 -11.01 -0.48
C GLN A 38 3.59 -12.14 -1.04
N ARG A 39 4.64 -11.79 -1.79
CA ARG A 39 5.60 -12.77 -2.33
C ARG A 39 6.36 -13.50 -1.22
N GLY A 40 6.77 -12.79 -0.18
CA GLY A 40 7.45 -13.38 0.98
C GLY A 40 6.57 -14.36 1.73
N VAL A 41 5.29 -14.01 1.98
CA VAL A 41 4.31 -14.89 2.61
C VAL A 41 4.09 -16.14 1.75
N GLN A 42 3.92 -15.99 0.43
CA GLN A 42 3.79 -17.13 -0.46
C GLN A 42 4.97 -18.09 -0.37
N ALA A 43 6.20 -17.56 -0.36
CA ALA A 43 7.41 -18.37 -0.27
C ALA A 43 7.43 -19.20 1.03
N ILE A 44 7.06 -18.60 2.16
CA ILE A 44 6.99 -19.29 3.45
C ILE A 44 5.91 -20.38 3.45
N LEU A 45 4.70 -20.06 2.97
CA LEU A 45 3.60 -21.02 2.90
C LEU A 45 3.95 -22.21 1.98
N LEU A 46 4.55 -21.94 0.83
CA LEU A 46 4.98 -22.96 -0.12
C LEU A 46 6.05 -23.88 0.49
N CYS A 47 7.12 -23.31 1.05
CA CYS A 47 8.20 -24.07 1.67
C CYS A 47 7.71 -24.92 2.85
N ASN A 48 6.89 -24.33 3.72
CA ASN A 48 6.34 -25.06 4.86
C ASN A 48 5.41 -26.18 4.39
N GLY A 49 4.53 -25.90 3.42
CA GLY A 49 3.61 -26.88 2.85
C GLY A 49 4.35 -28.10 2.29
N LEU A 50 5.35 -27.87 1.43
CA LEU A 50 6.07 -28.93 0.74
C LEU A 50 7.03 -29.70 1.66
N PHE A 51 7.85 -28.99 2.44
CA PHE A 51 9.01 -29.59 3.10
C PHE A 51 8.85 -29.82 4.60
N THR A 52 7.94 -29.11 5.25
CA THR A 52 7.67 -29.28 6.69
C THR A 52 6.42 -30.12 6.91
N SER A 53 5.37 -29.88 6.11
CA SER A 53 4.08 -30.56 6.21
C SER A 53 3.93 -31.73 5.24
N ASN A 54 4.92 -31.97 4.37
CA ASN A 54 4.92 -33.06 3.37
C ASN A 54 3.67 -33.08 2.48
N ARG A 55 3.10 -31.91 2.16
CA ARG A 55 2.01 -31.80 1.20
C ARG A 55 2.51 -31.87 -0.23
N THR A 56 1.63 -32.30 -1.13
CA THR A 56 1.87 -32.18 -2.58
C THR A 56 1.74 -30.73 -3.04
N LEU A 57 2.27 -30.41 -4.23
CA LEU A 57 2.18 -29.07 -4.80
C LEU A 57 0.72 -28.64 -5.00
N ASP A 58 -0.12 -29.52 -5.54
CA ASP A 58 -1.56 -29.32 -5.72
C ASP A 58 -2.24 -28.94 -4.40
N GLN A 59 -1.98 -29.72 -3.34
CA GLN A 59 -2.54 -29.44 -2.00
C GLN A 59 -2.06 -28.10 -1.44
N VAL A 60 -0.81 -27.71 -1.69
CA VAL A 60 -0.32 -26.41 -1.24
C VAL A 60 -1.04 -25.27 -1.96
N PHE A 61 -1.25 -25.38 -3.27
CA PHE A 61 -2.02 -24.38 -4.02
C PHE A 61 -3.48 -24.31 -3.57
N GLU A 62 -4.15 -25.46 -3.44
CA GLU A 62 -5.57 -25.54 -3.07
C GLU A 62 -5.85 -25.15 -1.61
N GLN A 63 -4.93 -25.43 -0.68
CA GLN A 63 -5.21 -25.32 0.76
C GLN A 63 -4.44 -24.16 1.42
N GLU A 64 -3.15 -24.03 1.13
CA GLU A 64 -2.29 -23.06 1.82
C GLU A 64 -2.28 -21.71 1.08
N LEU A 65 -2.07 -21.74 -0.23
CA LEU A 65 -2.02 -20.52 -1.05
C LEU A 65 -3.41 -19.93 -1.32
N ALA A 66 -4.49 -20.66 -1.04
CA ALA A 66 -5.86 -20.13 -1.07
C ALA A 66 -6.09 -18.94 -0.12
N TYR A 67 -5.21 -18.74 0.87
CA TYR A 67 -5.19 -17.53 1.70
C TYR A 67 -4.80 -16.28 0.91
N LEU A 68 -3.97 -16.42 -0.13
CA LEU A 68 -3.46 -15.30 -0.91
C LEU A 68 -4.46 -14.87 -1.98
N ARG A 69 -4.53 -13.55 -2.20
CA ARG A 69 -5.46 -12.97 -3.17
C ARG A 69 -5.04 -13.20 -4.63
N ASP A 70 -3.74 -13.21 -4.86
CA ASP A 70 -3.13 -13.38 -6.18
C ASP A 70 -1.82 -14.19 -6.01
N PRO A 71 -1.91 -15.51 -5.83
CA PRO A 71 -0.73 -16.37 -5.74
C PRO A 71 -0.02 -16.46 -7.09
N ILE A 72 1.31 -16.41 -7.08
CA ILE A 72 2.13 -16.50 -8.29
C ILE A 72 2.33 -17.96 -8.69
N GLY A 73 2.08 -18.29 -9.96
CA GLY A 73 2.32 -19.61 -10.53
C GLY A 73 1.11 -20.55 -10.45
N THR A 74 1.33 -21.80 -10.82
CA THR A 74 0.32 -22.86 -10.89
C THR A 74 0.93 -24.19 -10.42
N PRO A 75 0.11 -25.16 -9.98
CA PRO A 75 0.60 -26.49 -9.65
C PRO A 75 1.00 -27.33 -10.88
N GLU A 76 0.55 -26.97 -12.09
CA GLU A 76 0.91 -27.63 -13.36
C GLU A 76 2.22 -27.12 -14.00
#